data_AF-A0A0L1KF01-F1
#
_entry.id   AF-A0A0L1KF01-F1
#
_cell.length_a   1.000
_cell.length_b   1.000
_cell.length_c   1.000
_cell.angle_alpha   90.00
_cell.angle_beta   90.00
_cell.angle_gamma   90.00
#
_symmetry.space_group_name_H-M   'P 1'
#
loop_
_entity.id
_entity.type
_entity.pdbx_description
1 polymer ?
#
loop_
_entity_poly.entity_id
_entity_poly.type
_entity_poly.pdbx_seq_one_letter_code
_entity_poly.pdbx_strand_id
1 'polypeptide(L)' 'MLGSMVCKMRGHRVNRRHVWDDGMNFRTNCARCDAALIRDREGWRIFDNNRDLDERRRPHPRQD' A
#
# COMPACT_ATOMS: atom_id res chain seq x y z
N MET A 1 -4.00 9.98 -16.32
CA MET A 1 -2.93 9.92 -15.30
C MET A 1 -2.99 11.10 -14.31
N LEU A 2 -4.17 11.48 -13.82
CA LEU A 2 -4.33 12.63 -12.89
C LEU A 2 -4.51 12.20 -11.42
N GLY A 3 -4.98 10.97 -11.18
CA GLY A 3 -5.28 10.48 -9.82
C GLY A 3 -4.05 10.33 -8.92
N SER A 4 -2.87 10.04 -9.47
CA SER A 4 -1.62 9.91 -8.72
C SER A 4 -1.11 11.25 -8.17
N MET A 5 -1.18 12.34 -8.96
CA MET A 5 -0.79 13.68 -8.52
C MET A 5 -1.71 14.20 -7.41
N VAL A 6 -3.02 13.99 -7.53
CA VAL A 6 -3.97 14.42 -6.49
C VAL A 6 -3.73 13.67 -5.17
N CYS A 7 -3.41 12.38 -5.23
CA CYS A 7 -3.09 11.60 -4.03
C CYS A 7 -1.75 11.98 -3.39
N LYS A 8 -0.76 12.42 -4.19
CA LYS A 8 0.48 12.98 -3.66
C LYS A 8 0.26 14.28 -2.88
N MET A 9 -0.66 15.14 -3.32
CA MET A 9 -0.97 16.41 -2.63
C MET A 9 -1.95 16.26 -1.46
N ARG A 10 -3.00 15.44 -1.61
CA ARG A 10 -4.09 15.29 -0.60
C ARG A 10 -3.95 14.07 0.31
N GLY A 11 -2.92 13.26 0.10
CA GLY A 11 -2.76 11.98 0.77
C GLY A 11 -3.52 10.84 0.07
N HIS A 12 -2.99 9.63 0.25
CA HIS A 12 -3.57 8.41 -0.32
C HIS A 12 -4.78 7.94 0.49
N ARG A 13 -5.82 7.47 -0.21
CA ARG A 13 -7.02 6.91 0.42
C ARG A 13 -6.85 5.41 0.62
N VAL A 14 -6.68 4.99 1.87
CA VAL A 14 -6.55 3.58 2.26
C VAL A 14 -7.79 2.78 1.84
N ASN A 15 -7.61 1.71 1.08
CA ASN A 15 -8.69 0.78 0.75
C ASN A 15 -8.89 -0.25 1.86
N ARG A 16 -9.62 0.12 2.91
CA ARG A 16 -9.87 -0.76 4.09
C ARG A 16 -10.57 -2.08 3.77
N ARG A 17 -11.20 -2.20 2.59
CA ARG A 17 -11.87 -3.44 2.15
C ARG A 17 -10.91 -4.48 1.57
N HIS A 18 -9.73 -4.04 1.12
CA HIS A 18 -8.71 -4.89 0.49
C HIS A 18 -7.39 -4.72 1.23
N VAL A 19 -7.41 -4.90 2.55
CA VAL A 19 -6.20 -4.96 3.37
C VAL A 19 -5.81 -6.41 3.51
N TRP A 20 -4.52 -6.70 3.31
CA TRP A 20 -3.95 -8.01 3.58
C TRP A 20 -2.73 -7.88 4.48
N ASP A 21 -2.41 -8.94 5.21
CA ASP A 21 -1.15 -9.06 5.94
C ASP A 21 -0.13 -9.77 5.04
N ASP A 22 1.02 -9.13 4.79
CA ASP A 22 2.12 -9.73 4.03
C ASP A 22 3.07 -10.55 4.90
N GLY A 23 2.72 -10.80 6.16
CA GLY A 23 3.54 -11.52 7.13
C GLY A 23 4.55 -10.65 7.87
N MET A 24 4.62 -9.35 7.55
CA MET A 24 5.37 -8.34 8.29
C MET A 24 4.52 -7.13 8.64
N ASN A 25 3.80 -6.59 7.66
CA ASN A 25 2.97 -5.41 7.80
C ASN A 25 1.66 -5.57 7.05
N PHE A 26 0.65 -4.79 7.44
CA PHE A 26 -0.56 -4.68 6.65
C PHE A 26 -0.30 -3.89 5.38
N ARG A 27 -0.73 -4.42 4.25
CA ARG A 27 -0.67 -3.78 2.93
C ARG A 27 -2.06 -3.57 2.36
N THR A 28 -2.18 -2.56 1.51
CA THR A 28 -3.38 -2.29 0.72
C THR A 28 -3.02 -1.44 -0.50
N ASN A 29 -4.00 -1.12 -1.33
CA ASN A 29 -3.84 -0.17 -2.42
C ASN A 29 -4.65 1.10 -2.14
N CYS A 30 -4.24 2.21 -2.75
CA CYS A 30 -5.01 3.44 -2.69
C CYS A 30 -6.31 3.29 -3.47
N ALA A 31 -7.47 3.49 -2.83
CA ALA A 31 -8.79 3.38 -3.46
C ALA A 31 -9.08 4.40 -4.57
N ARG A 32 -8.13 5.31 -4.87
CA ARG A 32 -8.25 6.35 -5.91
C ARG A 32 -7.28 6.17 -7.08
N CYS A 33 -6.06 5.74 -6.78
CA CYS A 33 -4.97 5.70 -7.76
C CYS A 33 -4.23 4.36 -7.78
N ASP A 34 -4.72 3.37 -7.03
CA ASP A 34 -4.19 2.02 -6.89
C ASP A 34 -2.72 1.93 -6.45
N ALA A 35 -2.11 3.04 -6.01
CA ALA A 35 -0.77 3.05 -5.46
C ALA A 35 -0.67 2.10 -4.26
N ALA A 36 0.40 1.29 -4.23
CA ALA A 36 0.66 0.38 -3.13
C ALA A 36 0.93 1.15 -1.83
N LEU A 37 0.24 0.74 -0.77
CA LEU A 37 0.33 1.30 0.56
C LEU A 37 0.75 0.22 1.56
N ILE A 38 1.46 0.66 2.59
CA ILE A 38 1.90 -0.15 3.73
C ILE A 38 1.54 0.56 5.02
N ARG A 39 1.15 -0.22 6.03
CA ARG A 39 0.92 0.26 7.38
C ARG A 39 2.19 0.08 8.20
N ASP A 40 2.74 1.18 8.67
CA ASP A 40 3.81 1.19 9.66
C ASP A 40 3.28 1.60 11.05
N ARG A 41 4.19 1.96 11.96
CA ARG A 41 3.86 2.39 13.33
C ARG A 41 3.16 3.76 13.37
N GLU A 42 3.42 4.63 12.42
CA GLU A 42 2.87 6.00 12.36
C GLU A 42 1.57 6.05 11.56
N GLY A 43 1.32 5.07 10.69
CA GLY A 43 0.06 4.91 9.99
C GLY A 43 0.22 4.30 8.60
N TRP A 44 -0.64 4.74 7.68
CA TRP A 44 -0.60 4.28 6.29
C TRP A 44 0.24 5.22 5.44
N ARG A 45 1.23 4.65 4.74
CA ARG A 45 2.06 5.38 3.79
C ARG A 45 2.26 4.62 2.50
N ILE A 46 2.91 5.25 1.52
CA ILE A 46 3.27 4.62 0.25
C ILE A 46 4.30 3.51 0.51
N PHE A 47 4.11 2.38 -0.16
CA PHE A 47 5.10 1.31 -0.20
C PHE A 47 6.31 1.79 -1.02
N ASP A 48 7.46 1.85 -0.38
CA ASP A 48 8.71 2.26 -0.99
C ASP A 48 9.55 1.02 -1.28
N ASN A 49 9.77 0.70 -2.57
CA ASN A 49 10.53 -0.48 -2.96
C ASN A 49 11.97 -0.47 -2.40
N ASN A 50 12.59 0.67 -2.14
CA ASN A 50 13.95 0.69 -1.60
C ASN A 50 14.00 0.39 -0.10
N ARG A 51 12.89 0.63 0.62
CA ARG A 51 12.83 0.51 2.09
C ARG A 51 12.02 -0.69 2.56
N ASP A 52 11.00 -1.04 1.79
CA ASP A 52 9.99 -2.02 2.17
C ASP A 52 10.09 -3.30 1.34
N LEU A 53 10.82 -3.34 0.24
CA LEU A 53 11.00 -4.60 -0.49
C LEU A 53 11.81 -5.57 0.37
N ASP A 54 11.21 -6.70 0.70
CA ASP A 54 11.83 -7.77 1.49
C ASP A 54 11.30 -9.10 0.96
N GLU A 55 12.19 -10.05 0.69
CA GLU A 55 11.87 -11.35 0.10
C GLU A 55 10.98 -12.21 1.00
N ARG A 56 10.94 -11.92 2.30
CA ARG A 56 10.09 -12.63 3.27
C ARG A 56 8.64 -12.14 3.24
N ARG A 57 8.32 -11.06 2.50
CA ARG A 57 6.94 -10.57 2.37
C ARG A 57 6.15 -11.51 1.48
N ARG A 58 4.98 -11.89 1.96
CA ARG A 58 4.04 -12.74 1.22
C ARG A 58 3.29 -11.91 0.17
N PRO A 59 3.06 -12.47 -1.03
CA PRO A 59 2.27 -11.82 -2.06
C PRO A 59 0.82 -11.65 -1.60
N HIS A 60 0.06 -10.82 -2.32
CA HIS A 60 -1.36 -10.67 -2.05
C HIS A 60 -2.06 -12.04 -2.17
N PRO A 61 -2.90 -12.46 -1.21
CA PRO A 61 -3.54 -13.80 -1.19
C PRO A 61 -4.56 -14.05 -2.32
N ARG A 62 -4.65 -13.17 -3.32
CA ARG A 62 -5.53 -13.27 -4.50
C ARG A 62 -4.78 -13.02 -5.81
N GLN A 63 -3.45 -12.92 -5.75
CA GLN A 63 -2.58 -12.96 -6.92
C GLN A 63 -1.84 -14.29 -6.84
N ASP A 64 -2.53 -15.34 -7.28
CA ASP A 64 -1.93 -16.58 -7.80
C ASP A 64 -1.79 -16.40 -9.32
#